data_AF-A0A6I7NGL7-F1
#
_entry.id   AF-A0A6I7NGL7-F1
#
_cell.length_a   1.000
_cell.length_b   1.000
_cell.length_c   1.000
_cell.angle_alpha   90.00
_cell.angle_beta   90.00
_cell.angle_gamma   90.00
#
_symmetry.space_group_name_H-M   'P 1'
#
loop_
_entity.id
_entity.type
_entity.pdbx_description
1 polymer ?
#
loop_
_entity_poly.entity_id
_entity_poly.type
_entity_poly.pdbx_seq_one_letter_code
_entity_poly.pdbx_strand_id
1 'polypeptide(L)'
;MSDASKPPVNEPVSEPDNSEAVQASADQSSIKSRKAAIRAWLLLSLLVVLVVLLSVRDDLRQGAIQSSEKAAHFVAFDMLGWSPRDIFVVRLRLAGLLDSPLGQRWIGAVEQAGDQPVHIGRQYLSTNNFASDEVEAHVYQVALERGEMLVWQLSRLDASGSRLYASLERRDSSGQEWSTVTALDADSAASSRVVTQPGDYRFVLQPELFAEMEYSLAMANGGSLPFPVEGAAQRDIGSGFGAPRDGGARVHHGVDIFAERGTPVTAVIDGRVRTGTSPRGGKHVWLTGGLLNFGSARFYFAHLDSIAVETGDRVKAGEVIGYVGNTGNAITTPPHLHFGIYSGGPIDPAPFLKPGPVLPEG
;
A
#
# COMPACT_ATOMS: atom_id res chain seq x y z
N MET A 1 66.51 48.27 -34.26
CA MET A 1 67.28 47.89 -33.06
C MET A 1 66.59 48.52 -31.84
N SER A 2 66.56 47.84 -30.68
CA SER A 2 66.04 48.20 -29.33
C SER A 2 65.77 49.70 -29.03
N ASP A 3 64.79 50.14 -28.22
CA ASP A 3 64.51 49.83 -26.80
C ASP A 3 63.25 50.60 -26.27
N ALA A 4 62.88 50.38 -25.00
CA ALA A 4 61.64 50.54 -24.20
C ALA A 4 61.02 51.93 -23.84
N SER A 5 59.74 51.95 -23.40
CA SER A 5 59.28 52.32 -22.01
C SER A 5 57.86 52.94 -21.84
N LYS A 6 57.15 52.44 -20.79
CA LYS A 6 56.13 53.03 -19.87
C LYS A 6 54.63 53.26 -20.24
N PRO A 7 53.66 52.98 -19.31
CA PRO A 7 52.23 53.36 -19.40
C PRO A 7 51.80 54.46 -18.39
N PRO A 8 50.59 55.08 -18.51
CA PRO A 8 50.01 55.95 -17.48
C PRO A 8 48.68 55.46 -16.84
N VAL A 9 48.22 56.25 -15.86
CA VAL A 9 47.43 55.99 -14.64
C VAL A 9 45.90 56.26 -14.79
N ASN A 10 45.06 55.65 -13.92
CA ASN A 10 43.59 55.83 -13.81
C ASN A 10 43.17 56.90 -12.75
N GLU A 11 42.06 57.61 -12.99
CA GLU A 11 41.30 58.43 -12.02
C GLU A 11 39.98 57.73 -11.56
N PRO A 12 39.40 58.06 -10.38
CA PRO A 12 38.18 57.44 -9.87
C PRO A 12 36.89 58.27 -10.09
N VAL A 13 35.74 57.60 -10.19
CA VAL A 13 34.37 58.17 -10.28
C VAL A 13 33.62 57.95 -8.95
N SER A 14 32.81 58.92 -8.50
CA SER A 14 32.05 58.93 -7.23
C SER A 14 30.65 58.30 -7.31
N GLU A 15 30.20 57.61 -6.24
CA GLU A 15 28.86 56.99 -6.05
C GLU A 15 27.85 57.92 -5.31
N PRO A 16 26.52 57.72 -5.46
CA PRO A 16 25.49 58.55 -4.81
C PRO A 16 25.04 58.06 -3.42
N ASP A 17 24.42 58.99 -2.66
CA ASP A 17 24.06 58.95 -1.23
C ASP A 17 22.93 57.94 -0.88
N ASN A 18 23.13 57.21 0.22
CA ASN A 18 22.45 55.97 0.61
C ASN A 18 21.57 56.13 1.88
N SER A 19 21.33 57.36 2.33
CA SER A 19 20.76 57.66 3.65
C SER A 19 19.22 57.48 3.74
N GLU A 20 18.45 57.78 2.69
CA GLU A 20 16.98 57.67 2.72
C GLU A 20 16.47 56.21 2.69
N ALA A 21 17.19 55.31 2.02
CA ALA A 21 16.83 53.90 1.92
C ALA A 21 16.99 53.16 3.28
N VAL A 22 17.95 53.59 4.09
CA VAL A 22 18.24 53.00 5.41
C VAL A 22 17.11 53.30 6.40
N GLN A 23 16.58 54.53 6.41
CA GLN A 23 15.53 54.97 7.32
C GLN A 23 14.19 54.24 7.07
N ALA A 24 13.82 54.09 5.79
CA ALA A 24 12.59 53.36 5.40
C ALA A 24 12.67 51.86 5.72
N SER A 25 13.88 51.26 5.66
CA SER A 25 14.09 49.86 6.02
C SER A 25 13.95 49.60 7.53
N ALA A 26 14.41 50.55 8.36
CA ALA A 26 14.36 50.44 9.81
C ALA A 26 12.92 50.50 10.34
N ASP A 27 12.10 51.39 9.78
CA ASP A 27 10.71 51.59 10.21
C ASP A 27 9.80 50.41 9.81
N GLN A 28 10.05 49.82 8.63
CA GLN A 28 9.40 48.57 8.21
C GLN A 28 9.80 47.37 9.09
N SER A 29 11.04 47.31 9.58
CA SER A 29 11.50 46.24 10.48
C SER A 29 10.81 46.32 11.85
N SER A 30 10.63 47.52 12.40
CA SER A 30 9.95 47.81 13.66
C SER A 30 8.47 47.40 13.63
N ILE A 31 7.78 47.71 12.52
CA ILE A 31 6.37 47.34 12.32
C ILE A 31 6.20 45.82 12.16
N LYS A 32 7.13 45.14 11.46
CA LYS A 32 7.11 43.67 11.34
C LYS A 32 7.33 42.98 12.70
N SER A 33 8.25 43.49 13.51
CA SER A 33 8.52 43.00 14.88
C SER A 33 7.30 43.13 15.81
N ARG A 34 6.65 44.30 15.82
CA ARG A 34 5.42 44.52 16.60
C ARG A 34 4.27 43.61 16.17
N LYS A 35 4.08 43.39 14.86
CA LYS A 35 3.06 42.48 14.34
C LYS A 35 3.34 41.01 14.71
N ALA A 36 4.61 40.60 14.75
CA ALA A 36 4.99 39.27 15.21
C ALA A 36 4.72 39.08 16.72
N ALA A 37 5.04 40.07 17.54
CA ALA A 37 4.75 40.05 18.98
C ALA A 37 3.24 39.99 19.28
N ILE A 38 2.43 40.78 18.56
CA ILE A 38 0.97 40.76 18.70
C ILE A 38 0.39 39.39 18.30
N ARG A 39 0.90 38.77 17.23
CA ARG A 39 0.48 37.41 16.82
C ARG A 39 0.84 36.37 17.87
N ALA A 40 2.02 36.46 18.49
CA ALA A 40 2.42 35.55 19.56
C ALA A 40 1.49 35.65 20.78
N TRP A 41 1.11 36.87 21.18
CA TRP A 41 0.16 37.08 22.29
C TRP A 41 -1.27 36.62 21.97
N LEU A 42 -1.73 36.78 20.72
CA LEU A 42 -3.02 36.27 20.27
C LEU A 42 -3.05 34.73 20.26
N LEU A 43 -1.96 34.08 19.85
CA LEU A 43 -1.85 32.62 19.90
C LEU A 43 -1.79 32.10 21.33
N LEU A 44 -1.05 32.78 22.22
CA LEU A 44 -0.98 32.42 23.64
C LEU A 44 -2.34 32.56 24.34
N SER A 45 -3.06 33.65 24.08
CA SER A 45 -4.41 33.85 24.63
C SER A 45 -5.42 32.84 24.09
N LEU A 46 -5.35 32.51 22.79
CA LEU A 46 -6.16 31.43 22.20
C LEU A 46 -5.85 30.07 22.85
N LEU A 47 -4.57 29.76 23.10
CA LEU A 47 -4.14 28.53 23.78
C LEU A 47 -4.68 28.46 25.21
N VAL A 48 -4.61 29.56 25.97
CA VAL A 48 -5.14 29.61 27.34
C VAL A 48 -6.65 29.42 27.35
N VAL A 49 -7.38 30.07 26.45
CA VAL A 49 -8.84 29.90 26.32
C VAL A 49 -9.19 28.46 25.94
N LEU A 50 -8.42 27.85 25.03
CA LEU A 50 -8.59 26.44 24.65
C LEU A 50 -8.34 25.51 25.83
N VAL A 51 -7.27 25.72 26.61
CA VAL A 51 -6.96 24.91 27.81
C VAL A 51 -8.06 25.03 28.86
N VAL A 52 -8.59 26.24 29.10
CA VAL A 52 -9.71 26.47 30.02
C VAL A 52 -10.99 25.79 29.51
N LEU A 53 -11.29 25.88 28.21
CA LEU A 53 -12.44 25.19 27.62
C LEU A 53 -12.33 23.66 27.75
N LEU A 54 -11.14 23.10 27.52
CA LEU A 54 -10.90 21.65 27.62
C LEU A 54 -10.85 21.13 29.07
N SER A 55 -10.69 22.00 30.07
CA SER A 55 -10.71 21.61 31.49
C SER A 55 -12.07 21.73 32.15
N VAL A 56 -13.00 22.49 31.56
CA VAL A 56 -14.37 22.69 32.07
C VAL A 56 -15.40 21.84 31.31
N ARG A 57 -15.10 21.42 30.08
CA ARG A 57 -16.02 20.68 29.21
C ARG A 57 -15.48 19.32 28.78
N ASP A 58 -16.03 18.27 29.39
CA ASP A 58 -15.66 16.88 29.09
C ASP A 58 -15.95 16.47 27.65
N ASP A 59 -17.00 17.01 27.03
CA ASP A 59 -17.36 16.74 25.64
C ASP A 59 -16.35 17.32 24.64
N LEU A 60 -15.90 18.56 24.88
CA LEU A 60 -14.83 19.17 24.09
C LEU A 60 -13.48 18.48 24.34
N ARG A 61 -13.24 18.01 25.57
CA ARG A 61 -12.04 17.24 25.92
C ARG A 61 -11.99 15.92 25.18
N GLN A 62 -13.09 15.15 25.16
CA GLN A 62 -13.17 13.89 24.41
C GLN A 62 -13.05 14.12 22.90
N GLY A 63 -13.73 15.13 22.36
CA GLY A 63 -13.61 15.51 20.95
C GLY A 63 -12.20 15.97 20.56
N ALA A 64 -11.52 16.72 21.44
CA ALA A 64 -10.13 17.13 21.23
C ALA A 64 -9.15 15.96 21.39
N ILE A 65 -9.39 15.01 22.31
CA ILE A 65 -8.59 13.79 22.43
C ILE A 65 -8.72 12.98 21.15
N GLN A 66 -9.94 12.69 20.68
CA GLN A 66 -10.15 11.94 19.43
C GLN A 66 -9.57 12.68 18.21
N SER A 67 -9.74 14.00 18.13
CA SER A 67 -9.17 14.81 17.05
C SER A 67 -7.65 14.85 17.12
N SER A 68 -7.06 14.90 18.32
CA SER A 68 -5.62 14.89 18.53
C SER A 68 -5.01 13.53 18.25
N GLU A 69 -5.72 12.44 18.54
CA GLU A 69 -5.30 11.09 18.18
C GLU A 69 -5.38 10.88 16.67
N LYS A 70 -6.44 11.34 16.01
CA LYS A 70 -6.52 11.33 14.53
C LYS A 70 -5.45 12.22 13.89
N ALA A 71 -5.18 13.40 14.44
CA ALA A 71 -4.13 14.29 13.94
C ALA A 71 -2.73 13.75 14.21
N ALA A 72 -2.49 13.15 15.38
CA ALA A 72 -1.24 12.49 15.71
C ALA A 72 -1.05 11.24 14.85
N HIS A 73 -2.10 10.47 14.57
CA HIS A 73 -2.06 9.35 13.63
C HIS A 73 -1.73 9.85 12.22
N PHE A 74 -2.38 10.90 11.73
CA PHE A 74 -2.07 11.49 10.43
C PHE A 74 -0.62 11.99 10.33
N VAL A 75 -0.12 12.72 11.34
CA VAL A 75 1.26 13.22 11.32
C VAL A 75 2.29 12.09 11.52
N ALA A 76 2.04 11.16 12.43
CA ALA A 76 2.96 10.07 12.73
C ALA A 76 2.96 9.03 11.60
N PHE A 77 1.79 8.53 11.20
CA PHE A 77 1.67 7.47 10.21
C PHE A 77 1.77 8.01 8.78
N ASP A 78 0.96 9.00 8.39
CA ASP A 78 0.90 9.45 6.98
C ASP A 78 2.05 10.38 6.59
N MET A 79 2.60 11.17 7.53
CA MET A 79 3.76 12.04 7.24
C MET A 79 5.10 11.44 7.63
N LEU A 80 5.20 10.67 8.71
CA LEU A 80 6.47 10.17 9.25
C LEU A 80 6.65 8.65 9.14
N GLY A 81 5.62 7.91 8.70
CA GLY A 81 5.67 6.46 8.54
C GLY A 81 5.71 5.66 9.84
N TRP A 82 5.42 6.28 10.98
CA TRP A 82 5.43 5.65 12.30
C TRP A 82 4.15 4.88 12.55
N SER A 83 4.29 3.60 12.91
CA SER A 83 3.16 2.76 13.32
C SER A 83 2.59 3.19 14.69
N PRO A 84 1.35 2.80 15.03
CA PRO A 84 0.82 2.99 16.39
C PRO A 84 1.73 2.44 17.49
N ARG A 85 2.46 1.36 17.19
CA ARG A 85 3.46 0.75 18.09
C ARG A 85 4.66 1.68 18.30
N ASP A 86 5.19 2.30 17.24
CA ASP A 86 6.32 3.25 17.33
C ASP A 86 5.96 4.46 18.21
N ILE A 87 4.71 4.93 18.10
CA ILE A 87 4.20 6.00 18.98
C ILE A 87 4.24 5.56 20.45
N PHE A 88 3.86 4.31 20.75
CA PHE A 88 3.93 3.80 22.12
C PHE A 88 5.37 3.64 22.61
N VAL A 89 6.30 3.19 21.77
CA VAL A 89 7.74 3.16 22.08
C VAL A 89 8.24 4.55 22.50
N VAL A 90 7.84 5.60 21.77
CA VAL A 90 8.18 6.99 22.14
C VAL A 90 7.57 7.37 23.49
N ARG A 91 6.33 6.97 23.77
CA ARG A 91 5.70 7.21 25.09
C ARG A 91 6.45 6.52 26.22
N LEU A 92 6.87 5.27 26.04
CA LEU A 92 7.71 4.57 27.02
C LEU A 92 9.04 5.29 27.26
N ARG A 93 9.67 5.81 26.19
CA ARG A 93 10.90 6.60 26.32
C ARG A 93 10.68 7.87 27.13
N LEU A 94 9.62 8.62 26.84
CA LEU A 94 9.27 9.84 27.56
C LEU A 94 8.91 9.58 29.03
N ALA A 95 8.33 8.41 29.33
CA ALA A 95 8.04 7.97 30.69
C ALA A 95 9.27 7.43 31.45
N GLY A 96 10.44 7.34 30.82
CA GLY A 96 11.63 6.72 31.41
C GLY A 96 11.51 5.20 31.58
N LEU A 97 10.54 4.57 30.92
CA LEU A 97 10.26 3.14 31.02
C LEU A 97 10.91 2.31 29.91
N LEU A 98 11.36 2.92 28.82
CA LEU A 98 11.92 2.20 27.68
C LEU A 98 13.11 1.31 28.07
N ASP A 99 14.04 1.83 28.86
CA ASP A 99 15.25 1.13 29.29
C ASP A 99 15.02 0.25 30.54
N SER A 100 13.79 0.24 31.07
CA SER A 100 13.43 -0.63 32.19
C SER A 100 13.28 -2.09 31.71
N PRO A 101 13.42 -3.09 32.60
CA PRO A 101 13.16 -4.49 32.25
C PRO A 101 11.77 -4.72 31.66
N LEU A 102 10.77 -3.92 32.08
CA LEU A 102 9.42 -4.00 31.55
C LEU A 102 9.33 -3.46 30.12
N GLY A 103 9.92 -2.29 29.86
CA GLY A 103 9.96 -1.69 28.52
C GLY A 103 10.72 -2.56 27.52
N GLN A 104 11.88 -3.10 27.92
CA GLN A 104 12.66 -4.00 27.07
C GLN A 104 11.92 -5.31 26.75
N ARG A 105 11.21 -5.90 27.74
CA ARG A 105 10.35 -7.06 27.48
C ARG A 105 9.25 -6.73 26.47
N TRP A 106 8.60 -5.58 26.62
CA TRP A 106 7.55 -5.17 25.68
C TRP A 106 8.09 -4.95 24.26
N ILE A 107 9.25 -4.29 24.11
CA ILE A 107 9.87 -4.10 22.79
C ILE A 107 10.25 -5.45 22.17
N GLY A 108 10.87 -6.34 22.95
CA GLY A 108 11.38 -7.63 22.51
C GLY A 108 10.30 -8.69 22.26
N ALA A 109 9.10 -8.54 22.83
CA ALA A 109 8.02 -9.53 22.69
C ALA A 109 7.63 -9.79 21.22
N VAL A 110 7.65 -8.77 20.36
CA VAL A 110 7.36 -8.93 18.92
C VAL A 110 8.46 -9.72 18.19
N GLU A 111 9.72 -9.49 18.55
CA GLU A 111 10.84 -10.22 17.94
C GLU A 111 10.81 -11.68 18.38
N GLN A 112 10.61 -11.93 19.68
CA GLN A 112 10.47 -13.27 20.24
C GLN A 112 9.28 -14.03 19.64
N ALA A 113 8.11 -13.41 19.52
CA ALA A 113 6.96 -14.02 18.86
C ALA A 113 7.18 -14.20 17.35
N GLY A 114 8.00 -13.33 16.74
CA GLY A 114 8.40 -13.41 15.34
C GLY A 114 9.41 -14.53 15.03
N ASP A 115 10.12 -15.05 16.02
CA ASP A 115 11.02 -16.20 15.85
C ASP A 115 10.25 -17.52 15.63
N GLN A 116 9.02 -17.60 16.16
CA GLN A 116 8.11 -18.75 15.97
C GLN A 116 6.69 -18.25 15.67
N PRO A 117 6.46 -17.65 14.49
CA PRO A 117 5.17 -17.06 14.17
C PRO A 117 4.13 -18.15 13.88
N VAL A 118 2.86 -17.82 14.05
CA VAL A 118 1.76 -18.66 13.58
C VAL A 118 1.68 -18.56 12.07
N HIS A 119 2.00 -19.64 11.36
CA HIS A 119 1.91 -19.66 9.91
C HIS A 119 0.46 -19.80 9.42
N ILE A 120 0.06 -18.86 8.56
CA ILE A 120 -1.28 -18.79 8.00
C ILE A 120 -1.31 -19.48 6.64
N GLY A 121 -2.33 -20.33 6.42
CA GLY A 121 -2.65 -20.88 5.11
C GLY A 121 -3.53 -19.95 4.29
N ARG A 122 -4.35 -20.51 3.38
CA ARG A 122 -5.28 -19.74 2.53
C ARG A 122 -6.39 -19.03 3.29
N GLN A 123 -6.80 -19.62 4.39
CA GLN A 123 -7.82 -19.14 5.31
C GLN A 123 -7.33 -19.42 6.72
N TYR A 124 -7.67 -18.52 7.64
CA TYR A 124 -7.32 -18.65 9.04
C TYR A 124 -8.37 -17.96 9.89
N LEU A 125 -8.76 -18.61 10.99
CA LEU A 125 -9.62 -18.07 12.02
C LEU A 125 -9.07 -18.47 13.36
N SER A 126 -8.94 -17.53 14.27
CA SER A 126 -8.70 -17.84 15.67
C SER A 126 -9.33 -16.82 16.60
N THR A 127 -9.57 -17.25 17.83
CA THR A 127 -9.89 -16.40 18.97
C THR A 127 -8.79 -16.61 19.99
N ASN A 128 -8.17 -15.53 20.45
CA ASN A 128 -7.11 -15.55 21.45
C ASN A 128 -7.32 -14.41 22.45
N ASN A 129 -6.58 -14.46 23.55
CA ASN A 129 -6.56 -13.40 24.54
C ASN A 129 -5.12 -13.00 24.87
N PHE A 130 -4.98 -11.80 25.42
CA PHE A 130 -3.78 -11.33 26.09
C PHE A 130 -4.07 -11.27 27.58
N ALA A 131 -3.20 -11.86 28.39
CA ALA A 131 -3.32 -11.84 29.85
C ALA A 131 -2.67 -10.58 30.44
N SER A 132 -3.27 -10.02 31.51
CA SER A 132 -2.77 -8.79 32.14
C SER A 132 -1.44 -8.96 32.88
N ASP A 133 -1.06 -10.18 33.23
CA ASP A 133 0.19 -10.51 33.94
C ASP A 133 1.34 -10.90 33.02
N GLU A 134 1.10 -10.98 31.71
CA GLU A 134 2.10 -11.30 30.69
C GLU A 134 2.44 -10.09 29.81
N VAL A 135 3.66 -10.08 29.27
CA VAL A 135 4.10 -9.07 28.29
C VAL A 135 4.47 -9.81 27.02
N GLU A 136 3.50 -9.91 26.14
CA GLU A 136 3.58 -10.74 24.94
C GLU A 136 3.11 -9.99 23.69
N ALA A 137 3.29 -10.64 22.55
CA ALA A 137 2.77 -10.23 21.27
C ALA A 137 2.37 -11.47 20.48
N HIS A 138 1.37 -11.35 19.62
CA HIS A 138 0.97 -12.41 18.72
C HIS A 138 1.37 -12.04 17.30
N VAL A 139 2.13 -12.93 16.64
CA VAL A 139 2.63 -12.73 15.29
C VAL A 139 2.11 -13.84 14.38
N TYR A 140 1.42 -13.44 13.31
CA TYR A 140 0.89 -14.35 12.30
C TYR A 140 1.54 -14.07 10.95
N GLN A 141 2.17 -15.06 10.33
CA GLN A 141 2.95 -14.86 9.11
C GLN A 141 2.34 -15.58 7.91
N VAL A 142 2.35 -14.91 6.76
CA VAL A 142 1.89 -15.43 5.47
C VAL A 142 2.85 -15.00 4.36
N ALA A 143 3.22 -15.94 3.48
CA ALA A 143 3.95 -15.62 2.26
C ALA A 143 2.96 -15.25 1.15
N LEU A 144 3.17 -14.10 0.51
CA LEU A 144 2.25 -13.58 -0.51
C LEU A 144 2.97 -13.25 -1.81
N GLU A 145 2.28 -13.50 -2.91
CA GLU A 145 2.75 -13.19 -4.27
C GLU A 145 2.18 -11.88 -4.78
N ARG A 146 2.92 -11.20 -5.66
CA ARG A 146 2.43 -9.99 -6.32
C ARG A 146 1.17 -10.31 -7.11
N GLY A 147 0.08 -9.60 -6.79
CA GLY A 147 -1.23 -9.77 -7.43
C GLY A 147 -2.24 -10.55 -6.62
N GLU A 148 -1.84 -11.19 -5.52
CA GLU A 148 -2.81 -11.74 -4.59
C GLU A 148 -3.58 -10.63 -3.85
N MET A 149 -4.80 -10.94 -3.42
CA MET A 149 -5.55 -10.13 -2.49
C MET A 149 -5.53 -10.78 -1.11
N LEU A 150 -5.16 -10.00 -0.10
CA LEU A 150 -5.26 -10.34 1.31
C LEU A 150 -6.49 -9.65 1.89
N VAL A 151 -7.32 -10.40 2.61
CA VAL A 151 -8.50 -9.91 3.34
C VAL A 151 -8.35 -10.31 4.79
N TRP A 152 -8.67 -9.42 5.71
CA TRP A 152 -8.63 -9.70 7.13
C TRP A 152 -9.75 -8.98 7.87
N GLN A 153 -10.09 -9.52 9.02
CA GLN A 153 -10.94 -8.87 10.00
C GLN A 153 -10.35 -9.16 11.38
N LEU A 154 -10.06 -8.08 12.11
CA LEU A 154 -9.67 -8.13 13.50
C LEU A 154 -10.84 -7.56 14.30
N SER A 155 -11.32 -8.29 15.30
CA SER A 155 -12.45 -7.87 16.13
C SER A 155 -12.10 -8.07 17.59
N ARG A 156 -12.25 -7.04 18.41
CA ARG A 156 -12.20 -7.19 19.86
C ARG A 156 -13.48 -7.82 20.36
N LEU A 157 -13.34 -8.70 21.34
CA LEU A 157 -14.45 -9.43 21.97
C LEU A 157 -14.72 -8.94 23.40
N ASP A 158 -13.83 -8.11 23.95
CA ASP A 158 -13.98 -7.45 25.24
C ASP A 158 -14.49 -6.01 25.13
N ALA A 159 -14.98 -5.47 26.26
CA ALA A 159 -15.38 -4.07 26.40
C ALA A 159 -14.29 -3.20 27.08
N SER A 160 -13.05 -3.67 27.14
CA SER A 160 -11.98 -2.97 27.87
C SER A 160 -11.57 -1.69 27.14
N GLY A 161 -11.18 -0.67 27.89
CA GLY A 161 -10.65 0.57 27.32
C GLY A 161 -9.19 0.44 26.83
N SER A 162 -8.59 -0.75 26.96
CA SER A 162 -7.18 -0.96 26.66
C SER A 162 -6.87 -0.84 25.18
N ARG A 163 -5.64 -0.43 24.86
CA ARG A 163 -5.18 -0.27 23.47
C ARG A 163 -4.56 -1.55 22.93
N LEU A 164 -5.00 -1.95 21.75
CA LEU A 164 -4.32 -2.94 20.92
C LEU A 164 -3.57 -2.24 19.79
N TYR A 165 -2.25 -2.46 19.73
CA TYR A 165 -1.44 -2.05 18.59
C TYR A 165 -1.42 -3.19 17.59
N ALA A 166 -1.95 -2.95 16.40
CA ALA A 166 -2.04 -3.94 15.35
C ALA A 166 -1.48 -3.38 14.04
N SER A 167 -0.60 -4.14 13.38
CA SER A 167 0.01 -3.76 12.11
C SER A 167 0.10 -4.94 11.16
N LEU A 168 -0.03 -4.66 9.86
CA LEU A 168 0.48 -5.53 8.81
C LEU A 168 1.87 -5.03 8.44
N GLU A 169 2.85 -5.91 8.54
CA GLU A 169 4.25 -5.65 8.22
C GLU A 169 4.70 -6.55 7.08
N ARG A 170 5.74 -6.12 6.37
CA ARG A 170 6.33 -6.87 5.26
C ARG A 170 7.84 -6.84 5.35
N ARG A 171 8.43 -7.99 5.04
CA ARG A 171 9.85 -8.13 4.74
C ARG A 171 10.01 -8.47 3.26
N ASP A 172 10.78 -7.68 2.54
CA ASP A 172 11.09 -7.99 1.15
C ASP A 172 12.14 -9.13 1.07
N SER A 173 12.33 -9.69 -0.13
CA SER A 173 13.25 -10.82 -0.33
C SER A 173 14.74 -10.51 -0.14
N SER A 174 15.11 -9.23 -0.04
CA SER A 174 16.49 -8.75 0.18
C SER A 174 16.73 -8.18 1.58
N GLY A 175 15.67 -7.84 2.30
CA GLY A 175 15.68 -7.09 3.54
C GLY A 175 15.76 -7.99 4.75
N GLN A 176 16.63 -7.62 5.69
CA GLN A 176 16.71 -8.26 7.00
C GLN A 176 15.60 -7.78 7.95
N GLU A 177 15.03 -6.59 7.70
CA GLU A 177 14.08 -5.93 8.61
C GLU A 177 12.64 -5.88 8.09
N TRP A 178 11.70 -5.83 9.02
CA TRP A 178 10.27 -5.69 8.76
C TRP A 178 9.89 -4.21 8.63
N SER A 179 9.01 -3.92 7.68
CA SER A 179 8.48 -2.57 7.45
C SER A 179 6.96 -2.56 7.58
N THR A 180 6.42 -1.55 8.26
CA THR A 180 4.97 -1.40 8.41
C THR A 180 4.32 -1.05 7.07
N VAL A 181 3.36 -1.87 6.66
CA VAL A 181 2.53 -1.65 5.46
C VAL A 181 1.30 -0.82 5.81
N THR A 182 0.60 -1.21 6.88
CA THR A 182 -0.59 -0.49 7.36
C THR A 182 -0.88 -0.82 8.82
N ALA A 183 -1.45 0.12 9.56
CA ALA A 183 -2.05 -0.15 10.86
C ALA A 183 -3.40 -0.87 10.68
N LEU A 184 -3.76 -1.72 11.63
CA LEU A 184 -5.02 -2.45 11.64
C LEU A 184 -5.92 -1.88 12.73
N ASP A 185 -7.20 -1.76 12.41
CA ASP A 185 -8.22 -1.32 13.36
C ASP A 185 -9.01 -2.55 13.82
N ALA A 186 -8.93 -2.80 15.13
CA ALA A 186 -9.49 -3.99 15.76
C ALA A 186 -11.02 -3.94 15.95
N ASP A 187 -11.69 -2.85 15.57
CA ASP A 187 -13.15 -2.71 15.67
C ASP A 187 -13.78 -2.32 14.31
N SER A 188 -13.03 -2.49 13.23
CA SER A 188 -13.44 -2.12 11.88
C SER A 188 -14.02 -3.30 11.10
N ALA A 189 -14.79 -2.98 10.06
CA ALA A 189 -15.23 -3.97 9.08
C ALA A 189 -14.04 -4.65 8.40
N ALA A 190 -14.28 -5.81 7.78
CA ALA A 190 -13.26 -6.53 7.02
C ALA A 190 -12.52 -5.59 6.05
N SER A 191 -11.19 -5.62 6.13
CA SER A 191 -10.29 -4.82 5.32
C SER A 191 -9.64 -5.71 4.27
N SER A 192 -9.27 -5.11 3.13
CA SER A 192 -8.62 -5.84 2.04
C SER A 192 -7.50 -5.04 1.41
N ARG A 193 -6.52 -5.75 0.86
CA ARG A 193 -5.39 -5.16 0.15
C ARG A 193 -4.88 -6.07 -0.94
N VAL A 194 -4.59 -5.50 -2.10
CA VAL A 194 -3.84 -6.21 -3.15
C VAL A 194 -2.34 -6.09 -2.90
N VAL A 195 -1.66 -7.22 -2.99
CA VAL A 195 -0.23 -7.40 -2.75
C VAL A 195 0.55 -6.85 -3.94
N THR A 196 1.23 -5.71 -3.75
CA THR A 196 1.98 -5.06 -4.83
C THR A 196 3.42 -5.52 -4.96
N GLN A 197 3.98 -6.07 -3.89
CA GLN A 197 5.32 -6.64 -3.85
C GLN A 197 5.25 -8.01 -3.18
N PRO A 198 5.89 -9.04 -3.76
CA PRO A 198 5.90 -10.37 -3.17
C PRO A 198 6.82 -10.39 -1.93
N GLY A 199 6.60 -11.34 -1.03
CA GLY A 199 7.47 -11.55 0.13
C GLY A 199 6.71 -12.10 1.33
N ASP A 200 7.38 -12.06 2.48
CA ASP A 200 6.77 -12.42 3.76
C ASP A 200 6.00 -11.22 4.30
N TYR A 201 4.77 -11.47 4.71
CA TYR A 201 3.93 -10.53 5.43
C TYR A 201 3.62 -11.09 6.80
N ARG A 202 3.51 -10.23 7.81
CA ARG A 202 3.07 -10.63 9.14
C ARG A 202 2.08 -9.65 9.74
N PHE A 203 1.11 -10.19 10.46
CA PHE A 203 0.25 -9.44 11.36
C PHE A 203 0.93 -9.44 12.72
N VAL A 204 1.17 -8.26 13.28
CA VAL A 204 1.70 -8.08 14.63
C VAL A 204 0.60 -7.49 15.49
N LEU A 205 0.20 -8.21 16.52
CA LEU A 205 -0.77 -7.77 17.52
C LEU A 205 -0.05 -7.68 18.87
N GLN A 206 -0.10 -6.51 19.49
CA GLN A 206 0.54 -6.29 20.78
C GLN A 206 -0.27 -5.28 21.58
N PRO A 207 -0.74 -5.62 22.79
CA PRO A 207 -1.50 -4.69 23.61
C PRO A 207 -0.56 -3.72 24.35
N GLU A 208 -1.12 -2.68 24.96
CA GLU A 208 -0.38 -1.89 25.96
C GLU A 208 -0.04 -2.71 27.20
N LEU A 209 0.89 -2.22 28.02
CA LEU A 209 1.34 -2.94 29.22
C LEU A 209 0.17 -3.21 30.18
N PHE A 210 0.08 -4.46 30.65
CA PHE A 210 -0.93 -4.97 31.60
C PHE A 210 -2.37 -4.93 31.10
N ALA A 211 -2.57 -4.82 29.79
CA ALA A 211 -3.90 -4.92 29.20
C ALA A 211 -4.36 -6.39 29.17
N GLU A 212 -5.59 -6.61 29.60
CA GLU A 212 -6.32 -7.85 29.36
C GLU A 212 -7.30 -7.61 28.22
N MET A 213 -7.25 -8.47 27.21
CA MET A 213 -8.17 -8.36 26.08
C MET A 213 -8.37 -9.68 25.37
N GLU A 214 -9.54 -9.83 24.75
CA GLU A 214 -9.89 -10.98 23.92
C GLU A 214 -10.18 -10.49 22.50
N TYR A 215 -9.69 -11.21 21.50
CA TYR A 215 -9.89 -10.83 20.10
C TYR A 215 -10.06 -12.05 19.19
N SER A 216 -10.77 -11.84 18.09
CA SER A 216 -10.81 -12.76 16.96
C SER A 216 -10.06 -12.18 15.76
N LEU A 217 -9.29 -13.03 15.08
CA LEU A 217 -8.61 -12.70 13.84
C LEU A 217 -9.04 -13.67 12.74
N ALA A 218 -9.71 -13.16 11.71
CA ALA A 218 -10.03 -13.87 10.50
C ALA A 218 -9.17 -13.34 9.34
N MET A 219 -8.59 -14.23 8.54
CA MET A 219 -7.76 -13.87 7.39
C MET A 219 -8.01 -14.82 6.22
N ALA A 220 -7.87 -14.29 5.01
CA ALA A 220 -7.89 -15.07 3.79
C ALA A 220 -7.04 -14.41 2.70
N ASN A 221 -6.39 -15.22 1.86
CA ASN A 221 -5.71 -14.74 0.65
C ASN A 221 -6.14 -15.52 -0.59
N GLY A 222 -6.06 -14.84 -1.74
CA GLY A 222 -6.53 -15.38 -3.02
C GLY A 222 -6.23 -14.46 -4.20
N GLY A 223 -6.93 -14.68 -5.32
CA GLY A 223 -6.76 -13.86 -6.52
C GLY A 223 -7.42 -12.50 -6.37
N SER A 224 -6.85 -11.48 -7.02
CA SER A 224 -7.41 -10.12 -7.05
C SER A 224 -8.21 -9.82 -8.31
N LEU A 225 -8.18 -10.70 -9.31
CA LEU A 225 -8.91 -10.55 -10.57
C LEU A 225 -9.86 -11.74 -10.79
N PRO A 226 -11.01 -11.51 -11.45
CA PRO A 226 -11.84 -12.60 -11.92
C PRO A 226 -11.11 -13.39 -13.01
N PHE A 227 -11.50 -14.65 -13.18
CA PHE A 227 -10.94 -15.49 -14.23
C PHE A 227 -11.46 -15.02 -15.61
N PRO A 228 -10.59 -14.81 -16.62
CA PRO A 228 -10.98 -14.18 -17.89
C PRO A 228 -11.69 -15.11 -18.87
N VAL A 229 -11.83 -16.40 -18.57
CA VAL A 229 -12.49 -17.40 -19.41
C VAL A 229 -13.61 -18.04 -18.61
N GLU A 230 -14.82 -18.01 -19.15
CA GLU A 230 -15.99 -18.52 -18.45
C GLU A 230 -15.88 -20.04 -18.19
N GLY A 231 -16.12 -20.45 -16.94
CA GLY A 231 -16.04 -21.85 -16.52
C GLY A 231 -14.63 -22.41 -16.30
N ALA A 232 -13.59 -21.67 -16.68
CA ALA A 232 -12.20 -22.06 -16.44
C ALA A 232 -11.71 -21.65 -15.04
N ALA A 233 -10.64 -22.27 -14.57
CA ALA A 233 -9.99 -21.99 -13.30
C ALA A 233 -8.47 -22.17 -13.41
N GLN A 234 -7.76 -21.92 -12.30
CA GLN A 234 -6.29 -21.98 -12.26
C GLN A 234 -5.70 -23.31 -12.79
N ARG A 235 -6.42 -24.43 -12.61
CA ARG A 235 -6.02 -25.75 -13.13
C ARG A 235 -5.95 -25.84 -14.66
N ASP A 236 -6.61 -24.92 -15.36
CA ASP A 236 -6.69 -24.88 -16.82
C ASP A 236 -5.57 -24.02 -17.44
N ILE A 237 -4.70 -23.44 -16.60
CA ILE A 237 -3.46 -22.78 -17.04
C ILE A 237 -2.44 -23.86 -17.41
N GLY A 238 -2.24 -24.09 -18.71
CA GLY A 238 -1.33 -25.13 -19.21
C GLY A 238 0.08 -24.64 -19.54
N SER A 239 0.26 -23.33 -19.77
CA SER A 239 1.58 -22.71 -19.97
C SER A 239 1.72 -21.45 -19.13
N GLY A 240 2.70 -21.44 -18.22
CA GLY A 240 2.93 -20.35 -17.28
C GLY A 240 3.80 -19.22 -17.82
N PHE A 241 3.84 -18.13 -17.07
CA PHE A 241 4.74 -17.00 -17.31
C PHE A 241 6.21 -17.44 -17.29
N GLY A 242 7.05 -16.80 -18.10
CA GLY A 242 8.48 -17.11 -18.19
C GLY A 242 8.83 -18.38 -18.98
N ALA A 243 7.85 -19.21 -19.34
CA ALA A 243 8.07 -20.42 -20.14
C ALA A 243 8.80 -20.10 -21.46
N PRO A 244 9.75 -20.96 -21.91
CA PRO A 244 10.47 -20.72 -23.14
C PRO A 244 9.53 -20.78 -24.35
N ARG A 245 9.71 -19.86 -25.30
CA ARG A 245 8.98 -19.75 -26.56
C ARG A 245 9.95 -19.74 -27.72
N ASP A 246 9.47 -20.19 -28.88
CA ASP A 246 10.21 -20.14 -30.13
C ASP A 246 11.60 -20.80 -30.02
N GLY A 247 11.68 -21.98 -29.39
CA GLY A 247 12.93 -22.71 -29.16
C GLY A 247 13.85 -22.10 -28.08
N GLY A 248 13.34 -21.23 -27.21
CA GLY A 248 14.10 -20.55 -26.16
C GLY A 248 14.56 -19.14 -26.52
N ALA A 249 14.26 -18.66 -27.73
CA ALA A 249 14.58 -17.31 -28.16
C ALA A 249 13.73 -16.21 -27.48
N ARG A 250 12.62 -16.60 -26.85
CA ARG A 250 11.70 -15.68 -26.17
C ARG A 250 11.15 -16.31 -24.90
N VAL A 251 10.70 -15.47 -23.97
CA VAL A 251 9.96 -15.88 -22.78
C VAL A 251 8.47 -15.56 -22.90
N HIS A 252 7.64 -16.38 -22.27
CA HIS A 252 6.20 -16.20 -22.24
C HIS A 252 5.82 -15.04 -21.30
N HIS A 253 5.19 -13.97 -21.84
CA HIS A 253 4.80 -12.77 -21.08
C HIS A 253 3.35 -12.83 -20.54
N GLY A 254 2.83 -14.03 -20.31
CA GLY A 254 1.46 -14.25 -19.89
C GLY A 254 1.25 -15.69 -19.46
N VAL A 255 -0.01 -16.11 -19.43
CA VAL A 255 -0.45 -17.49 -19.21
C VAL A 255 -1.34 -17.94 -20.36
N ASP A 256 -1.29 -19.22 -20.70
CA ASP A 256 -2.21 -19.83 -21.67
C ASP A 256 -3.27 -20.64 -20.92
N ILE A 257 -4.52 -20.21 -21.03
CA ILE A 257 -5.70 -20.80 -20.39
C ILE A 257 -6.45 -21.63 -21.43
N PHE A 258 -6.44 -22.94 -21.26
CA PHE A 258 -7.06 -23.86 -22.21
C PHE A 258 -8.56 -23.98 -21.96
N ALA A 259 -9.34 -23.89 -23.03
CA ALA A 259 -10.79 -24.06 -23.01
C ALA A 259 -11.28 -24.40 -24.43
N GLU A 260 -12.53 -24.82 -24.55
CA GLU A 260 -13.11 -25.11 -25.87
C GLU A 260 -13.13 -23.85 -26.76
N ARG A 261 -12.98 -24.04 -28.08
CA ARG A 261 -13.14 -22.93 -29.02
C ARG A 261 -14.55 -22.38 -28.88
N GLY A 262 -14.67 -21.05 -28.83
CA GLY A 262 -15.96 -20.38 -28.68
C GLY A 262 -16.36 -20.16 -27.22
N THR A 263 -15.60 -20.63 -26.22
CA THR A 263 -15.84 -20.28 -24.81
C THR A 263 -15.73 -18.77 -24.62
N PRO A 264 -16.68 -18.12 -23.91
CA PRO A 264 -16.62 -16.67 -23.67
C PRO A 264 -15.37 -16.23 -22.91
N VAL A 265 -14.79 -15.13 -23.39
CA VAL A 265 -13.69 -14.40 -22.74
C VAL A 265 -14.22 -13.09 -22.22
N THR A 266 -14.01 -12.81 -20.93
CA THR A 266 -14.58 -11.63 -20.25
C THR A 266 -13.51 -10.63 -19.83
N ALA A 267 -13.91 -9.36 -19.72
CA ALA A 267 -13.06 -8.30 -19.21
C ALA A 267 -12.75 -8.53 -17.72
N VAL A 268 -11.48 -8.47 -17.34
CA VAL A 268 -11.06 -8.68 -15.94
C VAL A 268 -11.24 -7.46 -15.05
N ILE A 269 -11.38 -6.27 -15.66
CA ILE A 269 -11.58 -4.99 -14.99
C ILE A 269 -12.48 -4.10 -15.85
N ASP A 270 -13.00 -3.04 -15.25
CA ASP A 270 -13.57 -1.91 -15.99
C ASP A 270 -12.46 -1.21 -16.80
N GLY A 271 -12.74 -0.86 -18.05
CA GLY A 271 -11.74 -0.18 -18.86
C GLY A 271 -12.17 0.13 -20.28
N ARG A 272 -11.19 0.48 -21.11
CA ARG A 272 -11.36 0.64 -22.56
C ARG A 272 -10.63 -0.42 -23.33
N VAL A 273 -11.27 -0.90 -24.39
CA VAL A 273 -10.72 -1.92 -25.26
C VAL A 273 -10.12 -1.33 -26.54
N ARG A 274 -9.11 -2.01 -27.08
CA ARG A 274 -8.56 -1.82 -28.42
C ARG A 274 -8.36 -3.18 -29.05
N THR A 275 -9.04 -3.40 -30.16
CA THR A 275 -9.05 -4.66 -30.89
C THR A 275 -7.96 -4.65 -31.97
N GLY A 276 -7.57 -5.84 -32.43
CA GLY A 276 -6.58 -5.95 -33.49
C GLY A 276 -6.41 -7.36 -34.00
N THR A 277 -5.63 -7.50 -35.08
CA THR A 277 -5.15 -8.79 -35.60
C THR A 277 -3.66 -8.69 -35.87
N SER A 278 -2.89 -9.71 -35.50
CA SER A 278 -1.45 -9.78 -35.80
C SER A 278 -1.00 -11.21 -36.11
N PRO A 279 0.13 -11.40 -36.82
CA PRO A 279 0.64 -12.75 -37.12
C PRO A 279 0.88 -13.61 -35.87
N ARG A 280 1.36 -12.99 -34.78
CA ARG A 280 1.61 -13.69 -33.52
C ARG A 280 0.33 -13.87 -32.72
N GLY A 281 -0.27 -12.76 -32.28
CA GLY A 281 -1.42 -12.81 -31.37
C GLY A 281 -2.75 -13.21 -32.00
N GLY A 282 -2.82 -13.35 -33.32
CA GLY A 282 -4.09 -13.54 -34.01
C GLY A 282 -5.03 -12.38 -33.74
N LYS A 283 -6.33 -12.67 -33.68
CA LYS A 283 -7.34 -11.73 -33.19
C LYS A 283 -7.12 -11.52 -31.69
N HIS A 284 -7.08 -10.26 -31.27
CA HIS A 284 -6.76 -9.91 -29.90
C HIS A 284 -7.46 -8.65 -29.43
N VAL A 285 -7.56 -8.53 -28.11
CA VAL A 285 -8.06 -7.35 -27.40
C VAL A 285 -7.01 -6.88 -26.40
N TRP A 286 -6.74 -5.58 -26.40
CA TRP A 286 -6.06 -4.88 -25.32
C TRP A 286 -7.10 -4.16 -24.47
N LEU A 287 -7.18 -4.48 -23.18
CA LEU A 287 -7.99 -3.74 -22.21
C LEU A 287 -7.08 -2.85 -21.37
N THR A 288 -7.43 -1.57 -21.23
CA THR A 288 -6.68 -0.61 -20.40
C THR A 288 -7.59 -0.05 -19.32
N GLY A 289 -7.13 -0.09 -18.08
CA GLY A 289 -7.87 0.43 -16.93
C GLY A 289 -7.01 0.53 -15.68
N GLY A 290 -7.63 0.94 -14.57
CA GLY A 290 -6.98 0.97 -13.27
C GLY A 290 -6.87 -0.44 -12.67
N LEU A 291 -5.69 -0.80 -12.19
CA LEU A 291 -5.47 -2.03 -11.44
C LEU A 291 -5.24 -1.65 -9.98
N LEU A 292 -6.18 -1.99 -9.12
CA LEU A 292 -6.17 -1.92 -7.63
C LEU A 292 -4.82 -1.51 -6.98
N ASN A 293 -4.56 -0.21 -6.80
CA ASN A 293 -3.33 0.37 -6.22
C ASN A 293 -2.01 0.19 -7.01
N PHE A 294 -2.04 -0.42 -8.20
CA PHE A 294 -0.93 -0.51 -9.17
C PHE A 294 -0.95 0.61 -10.23
N GLY A 295 -1.91 1.52 -10.18
CA GLY A 295 -2.10 2.54 -11.22
C GLY A 295 -2.71 1.97 -12.49
N SER A 296 -2.33 2.50 -13.66
CA SER A 296 -2.84 2.03 -14.95
C SER A 296 -2.15 0.71 -15.35
N ALA A 297 -2.94 -0.27 -15.78
CA ALA A 297 -2.45 -1.51 -16.36
C ALA A 297 -3.09 -1.79 -17.72
N ARG A 298 -2.44 -2.66 -18.48
CA ARG A 298 -2.92 -3.15 -19.77
C ARG A 298 -3.01 -4.67 -19.73
N PHE A 299 -4.12 -5.21 -20.19
CA PHE A 299 -4.41 -6.63 -20.24
C PHE A 299 -4.50 -7.05 -21.70
N TYR A 300 -3.85 -8.14 -22.05
CA TYR A 300 -3.77 -8.65 -23.41
C TYR A 300 -4.50 -9.99 -23.50
N PHE A 301 -5.46 -10.08 -24.41
CA PHE A 301 -6.27 -11.26 -24.67
C PHE A 301 -6.03 -11.65 -26.12
N ALA A 302 -5.36 -12.78 -26.38
CA ALA A 302 -4.94 -13.16 -27.72
C ALA A 302 -5.37 -14.58 -28.11
N HIS A 303 -5.16 -14.89 -29.39
CA HIS A 303 -5.57 -16.13 -30.05
C HIS A 303 -7.09 -16.29 -30.18
N LEU A 304 -7.85 -15.21 -30.03
CA LEU A 304 -9.31 -15.24 -30.04
C LEU A 304 -9.85 -15.81 -31.36
N ASP A 305 -10.97 -16.54 -31.28
CA ASP A 305 -11.69 -17.01 -32.46
C ASP A 305 -12.51 -15.88 -33.10
N SER A 306 -13.17 -15.09 -32.25
CA SER A 306 -13.92 -13.87 -32.60
C SER A 306 -13.83 -12.84 -31.48
N ILE A 307 -14.08 -11.57 -31.84
CA ILE A 307 -14.05 -10.43 -30.94
C ILE A 307 -15.48 -9.90 -30.83
N ALA A 308 -15.95 -9.64 -29.61
CA ALA A 308 -17.33 -9.23 -29.33
C ALA A 308 -17.51 -7.71 -29.12
N VAL A 309 -16.41 -6.96 -29.18
CA VAL A 309 -16.34 -5.52 -28.92
C VAL A 309 -15.59 -4.79 -30.02
N GLU A 310 -15.73 -3.46 -30.06
CA GLU A 310 -15.03 -2.59 -31.00
C GLU A 310 -13.97 -1.72 -30.31
N THR A 311 -12.98 -1.27 -31.07
CA THR A 311 -11.95 -0.38 -30.50
C THR A 311 -12.58 0.92 -30.01
N GLY A 312 -12.30 1.26 -28.75
CA GLY A 312 -12.80 2.47 -28.10
C GLY A 312 -13.93 2.22 -27.10
N ASP A 313 -14.57 1.04 -27.16
CA ASP A 313 -15.63 0.65 -26.25
C ASP A 313 -15.16 0.71 -24.80
N ARG A 314 -16.09 1.07 -23.91
CA ARG A 314 -15.91 0.94 -22.47
C ARG A 314 -16.63 -0.32 -22.03
N VAL A 315 -15.92 -1.20 -21.36
CA VAL A 315 -16.45 -2.47 -20.87
C VAL A 315 -16.42 -2.50 -19.35
N LYS A 316 -17.33 -3.28 -18.77
CA LYS A 316 -17.33 -3.60 -17.33
C LYS A 316 -16.65 -4.93 -17.07
N ALA A 317 -16.08 -5.08 -15.87
CA ALA A 317 -15.58 -6.38 -15.44
C ALA A 317 -16.69 -7.46 -15.57
N GLY A 318 -16.37 -8.60 -16.16
CA GLY A 318 -17.31 -9.67 -16.47
C GLY A 318 -18.01 -9.57 -17.84
N GLU A 319 -17.91 -8.44 -18.54
CA GLU A 319 -18.48 -8.29 -19.88
C GLU A 319 -17.70 -9.12 -20.92
N VAL A 320 -18.41 -9.79 -21.83
CA VAL A 320 -17.80 -10.61 -22.88
C VAL A 320 -17.12 -9.71 -23.92
N ILE A 321 -15.82 -9.93 -24.14
CA ILE A 321 -14.98 -9.17 -25.09
C ILE A 321 -14.53 -9.99 -26.29
N GLY A 322 -14.73 -11.30 -26.26
CA GLY A 322 -14.39 -12.20 -27.36
C GLY A 322 -14.58 -13.64 -26.95
N TYR A 323 -14.04 -14.55 -27.76
CA TYR A 323 -14.22 -15.97 -27.58
C TYR A 323 -12.91 -16.73 -27.81
N VAL A 324 -12.67 -17.76 -27.00
CA VAL A 324 -11.46 -18.59 -27.06
C VAL A 324 -11.28 -19.17 -28.45
N GLY A 325 -10.05 -19.18 -28.94
CA GLY A 325 -9.70 -19.69 -30.25
C GLY A 325 -8.26 -20.19 -30.30
N ASN A 326 -7.69 -20.18 -31.50
CA ASN A 326 -6.28 -20.46 -31.71
C ASN A 326 -5.70 -19.65 -32.89
N THR A 327 -6.21 -18.44 -33.13
CA THR A 327 -5.75 -17.64 -34.28
C THR A 327 -4.32 -17.13 -34.10
N GLY A 328 -3.66 -16.73 -35.19
CA GLY A 328 -2.26 -16.28 -35.15
C GLY A 328 -1.29 -17.46 -35.13
N ASN A 329 -0.22 -17.36 -34.35
CA ASN A 329 0.79 -18.44 -34.28
C ASN A 329 0.35 -19.65 -33.44
N ALA A 330 -0.81 -19.57 -32.77
CA ALA A 330 -1.41 -20.68 -32.04
C ALA A 330 -2.18 -21.68 -32.94
N ILE A 331 -2.23 -21.46 -34.26
CA ILE A 331 -3.13 -22.20 -35.17
C ILE A 331 -2.92 -23.72 -35.18
N THR A 332 -1.73 -24.19 -34.81
CA THR A 332 -1.35 -25.61 -34.72
C THR A 332 -1.48 -26.19 -33.30
N THR A 333 -2.00 -25.41 -32.34
CA THR A 333 -2.15 -25.82 -30.94
C THR A 333 -3.63 -25.96 -30.55
N PRO A 334 -3.95 -26.68 -29.46
CA PRO A 334 -5.30 -26.70 -28.91
C PRO A 334 -5.80 -25.28 -28.59
N PRO A 335 -7.11 -25.01 -28.72
CA PRO A 335 -7.68 -23.70 -28.39
C PRO A 335 -7.36 -23.25 -26.97
N HIS A 336 -6.98 -21.99 -26.83
CA HIS A 336 -6.64 -21.36 -25.55
C HIS A 336 -6.72 -19.84 -25.66
N LEU A 337 -6.88 -19.18 -24.51
CA LEU A 337 -6.65 -17.76 -24.36
C LEU A 337 -5.20 -17.54 -23.91
N HIS A 338 -4.42 -16.78 -24.67
CA HIS A 338 -3.22 -16.16 -24.12
C HIS A 338 -3.60 -14.88 -23.37
N PHE A 339 -3.36 -14.85 -22.06
CA PHE A 339 -3.66 -13.73 -21.18
C PHE A 339 -2.38 -13.13 -20.59
N GLY A 340 -2.17 -11.82 -20.79
CA GLY A 340 -1.00 -11.10 -20.27
C GLY A 340 -1.37 -9.85 -19.49
N ILE A 341 -0.58 -9.51 -18.48
CA ILE A 341 -0.73 -8.28 -17.68
C ILE A 341 0.53 -7.43 -17.85
N TYR A 342 0.35 -6.13 -18.08
CA TYR A 342 1.44 -5.18 -18.29
C TYR A 342 1.24 -3.91 -17.45
N SER A 343 2.21 -3.62 -16.60
CA SER A 343 2.34 -2.32 -15.90
C SER A 343 3.82 -2.03 -15.68
N GLY A 344 4.37 -1.10 -16.47
CA GLY A 344 5.82 -0.85 -16.55
C GLY A 344 6.65 -2.01 -17.16
N GLY A 345 6.03 -3.17 -17.40
CA GLY A 345 6.61 -4.39 -17.93
C GLY A 345 5.63 -5.56 -17.81
N PRO A 346 5.96 -6.75 -18.34
CA PRO A 346 5.12 -7.93 -18.20
C PRO A 346 5.13 -8.42 -16.73
N ILE A 347 3.95 -8.78 -16.22
CA ILE A 347 3.75 -9.29 -14.85
C ILE A 347 3.14 -10.69 -14.99
N ASP A 348 3.56 -11.62 -14.12
CA ASP A 348 2.95 -12.94 -14.05
C ASP A 348 1.46 -12.83 -13.67
N PRO A 349 0.53 -13.25 -14.55
CA PRO A 349 -0.90 -13.22 -14.24
C PRO A 349 -1.34 -14.28 -13.23
N ALA A 350 -0.60 -15.38 -13.04
CA ALA A 350 -1.09 -16.54 -12.30
C ALA A 350 -1.53 -16.22 -10.85
N PRO A 351 -0.80 -15.40 -10.07
CA PRO A 351 -1.25 -15.03 -8.71
C PRO A 351 -2.55 -14.21 -8.68
N PHE A 352 -2.85 -13.44 -9.73
CA PHE A 352 -4.07 -12.65 -9.83
C PHE A 352 -5.31 -13.53 -10.08
N LEU A 353 -5.12 -14.69 -10.69
CA LEU A 353 -6.18 -15.58 -11.19
C LEU A 353 -6.48 -16.77 -10.26
N LYS A 354 -6.11 -16.67 -8.99
CA LYS A 354 -6.53 -17.63 -7.95
C LYS A 354 -8.01 -17.41 -7.58
N PRO A 355 -8.69 -18.38 -6.94
CA PRO A 355 -9.98 -18.11 -6.31
C PRO A 355 -9.88 -16.90 -5.37
N GLY A 356 -10.88 -16.02 -5.40
CA GLY A 356 -10.91 -14.84 -4.55
C GLY A 356 -10.86 -15.21 -3.06
N PRO A 357 -10.27 -14.36 -2.22
CA PRO A 357 -10.23 -14.59 -0.78
C PRO A 357 -11.65 -14.53 -0.19
N VAL A 358 -11.99 -15.53 0.63
CA VAL A 358 -13.24 -15.59 1.39
C VAL A 358 -12.84 -15.77 2.85
N LEU A 359 -13.25 -14.85 3.73
CA LEU A 359 -13.01 -15.01 5.16
C LEU A 359 -13.79 -16.23 5.66
N PRO A 360 -13.19 -17.07 6.53
CA PRO A 360 -13.93 -18.12 7.19
C PRO A 360 -15.03 -17.52 8.07
N GLU A 361 -16.22 -18.11 8.02
CA GLU A 361 -17.30 -17.80 8.96
C GLU A 361 -16.95 -18.43 10.33
N GLY A 362 -17.15 -17.66 11.40
CA GLY A 362 -16.91 -18.07 12.78
C GLY A 362 -18.16 -18.55 13.50
#